data_AF-A0A1H8LUY8-F1
#
_entry.id   AF-A0A1H8LUY8-F1
#
_cell.length_a   1.000
_cell.length_b   1.000
_cell.length_c   1.000
_cell.angle_alpha   90.00
_cell.angle_beta   90.00
_cell.angle_gamma   90.00
#
_symmetry.space_group_name_H-M   'P 1'
#
loop_
_entity.id
_entity.type
_entity.pdbx_description
1 polymer ?
#
loop_
_entity_poly.entity_id
_entity_poly.type
_entity_poly.pdbx_seq_one_letter_code
_entity_poly.pdbx_strand_id
1 'polypeptide(L)'
;MRNSFYLCWVILVLMAACRHSESIQSTEVFYTFGKDTLAVSTVIDQLKVPWEILEGPNHSLWFNEQQGKVWSFNPKTGKRKLLLVLTDTYLDRTSGLLGMALSHDMEKEPYLFLAYTSKVPGKKQVSRIVRYTYSLDTLINPVVILEYPAWTSHFGARLKIAPDNKLMVTTGDGDQHENAQNIGSPNGKILRFNLDGSVPDDNPIPGSPVWAWGLRNSQGLTYGLAGKWYISEHGDAIEDEVNMLRMGANYGWPEVEGYVDTKKEQTFAMDSSIVPPLKAWTPTIAPAAIGAYNSDKVPGFRHSLILATLKQNALHILRMDDKGDRILADSLLFEHEFGRLRSVCVTSDGEVYIGTSNKDWNPNGVPQKNDDRILRIRIAHKRDVKNQRVFQAIRPNAIKVGVNDAEHLYQNYCASCHKSDGNGVKNTFPSLNASVIVRKEDPQLLISTVLNGRKEMPAFNFLDKQQLAAILTYVRDRFGDKKSAVTEQMIAESKK
;
A
#
# COMPACT_ATOMS: atom_id res chain seq x y z
N MET A 1 14.11 -58.93 -71.13
CA MET A 1 15.22 -59.11 -70.17
C MET A 1 15.74 -57.73 -69.76
N ARG A 2 15.91 -57.52 -68.45
CA ARG A 2 16.43 -56.31 -67.74
C ARG A 2 15.49 -55.09 -67.77
N ASN A 3 15.34 -54.27 -66.73
CA ASN A 3 15.70 -54.27 -65.31
C ASN A 3 14.89 -53.09 -64.73
N SER A 4 14.03 -53.27 -63.74
CA SER A 4 13.36 -52.16 -63.05
C SER A 4 13.80 -52.10 -61.59
N PHE A 5 14.35 -50.95 -61.22
CA PHE A 5 14.85 -50.59 -59.90
C PHE A 5 13.73 -50.53 -58.86
N TYR A 6 13.96 -51.13 -57.69
CA TYR A 6 13.17 -50.90 -56.47
C TYR A 6 13.73 -49.66 -55.75
N LEU A 7 12.90 -48.63 -55.56
CA LEU A 7 13.21 -47.50 -54.69
C LEU A 7 12.35 -47.62 -53.41
N CYS A 8 13.00 -47.92 -52.30
CA CYS A 8 12.39 -48.07 -50.98
C CYS A 8 12.21 -46.68 -50.35
N TRP A 9 10.98 -46.27 -50.06
CA TRP A 9 10.69 -45.04 -49.29
C TRP A 9 10.52 -45.39 -47.81
N VAL A 10 11.45 -44.94 -46.98
CA VAL A 10 11.34 -44.94 -45.52
C VAL A 10 10.66 -43.64 -45.10
N ILE A 11 9.45 -43.74 -44.53
CA ILE A 11 8.73 -42.60 -43.93
C ILE A 11 9.23 -42.44 -42.50
N LEU A 12 9.97 -41.35 -42.24
CA LEU A 12 10.41 -40.95 -40.91
C LEU A 12 9.34 -40.02 -40.30
N VAL A 13 8.61 -40.51 -39.29
CA VAL A 13 7.67 -39.69 -38.50
C VAL A 13 8.48 -38.92 -37.45
N LEU A 14 8.71 -37.63 -37.68
CA LEU A 14 9.29 -36.71 -36.71
C LEU A 14 8.22 -36.31 -35.67
N MET A 15 8.32 -36.84 -34.45
CA MET A 15 7.62 -36.27 -33.30
C MET A 15 8.24 -34.91 -32.96
N ALA A 16 7.62 -33.83 -33.40
CA ALA A 16 7.94 -32.49 -32.92
C ALA A 16 7.40 -32.33 -31.49
N ALA A 17 8.27 -32.52 -30.50
CA ALA A 17 8.00 -32.10 -29.14
C ALA A 17 7.91 -30.57 -29.11
N CYS A 18 6.70 -30.03 -28.99
CA CYS A 18 6.47 -28.62 -28.68
C CYS A 18 7.13 -28.27 -27.35
N ARG A 19 8.38 -27.79 -27.38
CA ARG A 19 8.95 -27.05 -26.25
C ARG A 19 8.16 -25.75 -26.12
N HIS A 20 7.29 -25.68 -25.12
CA HIS A 20 6.76 -24.39 -24.66
C HIS A 20 7.95 -23.53 -24.23
N SER A 21 8.33 -22.57 -25.07
CA SER A 21 9.22 -21.50 -24.64
C SER A 21 8.42 -20.61 -23.70
N GLU A 22 8.64 -20.73 -22.39
CA GLU A 22 8.34 -19.63 -21.48
C GLU A 22 9.00 -18.38 -22.07
N SER A 23 8.21 -17.32 -22.31
CA SER A 23 8.79 -16.03 -22.62
C SER A 23 9.62 -15.64 -21.41
N ILE A 24 10.95 -15.74 -21.53
CA ILE A 24 11.87 -15.37 -20.46
C ILE A 24 11.75 -13.86 -20.31
N GLN A 25 10.91 -13.42 -19.38
CA GLN A 25 10.91 -12.04 -18.91
C GLN A 25 12.32 -11.74 -18.39
N SER A 26 12.96 -10.73 -18.97
CA SER A 26 14.29 -10.31 -18.56
C SER A 26 14.25 -9.93 -17.08
N THR A 27 15.08 -10.59 -16.28
CA THR A 27 15.27 -10.24 -14.87
C THR A 27 15.94 -8.87 -14.81
N GLU A 28 15.35 -7.95 -14.04
CA GLU A 28 15.85 -6.59 -13.92
C GLU A 28 16.96 -6.51 -12.88
N VAL A 29 16.78 -7.20 -11.76
CA VAL A 29 17.70 -7.07 -10.63
C VAL A 29 17.73 -8.34 -9.77
N PHE A 30 18.88 -8.55 -9.14
CA PHE A 30 19.10 -9.62 -8.18
C PHE A 30 19.38 -9.06 -6.79
N TYR A 31 18.80 -9.68 -5.76
CA TYR A 31 18.98 -9.30 -4.36
C TYR A 31 19.36 -10.49 -3.51
N THR A 32 20.33 -10.33 -2.61
CA THR A 32 20.65 -11.34 -1.59
C THR A 32 19.73 -11.13 -0.40
N PHE A 33 19.05 -12.20 0.03
CA PHE A 33 18.21 -12.21 1.21
C PHE A 33 18.45 -13.48 2.03
N GLY A 34 19.12 -13.34 3.17
CA GLY A 34 19.63 -14.48 3.91
C GLY A 34 20.62 -15.31 3.07
N LYS A 35 20.32 -16.60 2.88
CA LYS A 35 21.12 -17.52 2.06
C LYS A 35 20.70 -17.55 0.59
N ASP A 36 19.59 -16.90 0.25
CA ASP A 36 18.97 -16.98 -1.06
C ASP A 36 19.33 -15.75 -1.91
N THR A 37 19.31 -15.93 -3.22
CA THR A 37 19.32 -14.82 -4.18
C THR A 37 17.94 -14.73 -4.81
N LEU A 38 17.29 -13.59 -4.67
CA LEU A 38 16.04 -13.23 -5.31
C LEU A 38 16.31 -12.66 -6.70
N ALA A 39 15.46 -13.00 -7.66
CA ALA A 39 15.37 -12.39 -8.98
C ALA A 39 14.04 -11.62 -9.06
N VAL A 40 14.10 -10.37 -9.52
CA VAL A 40 12.92 -9.53 -9.75
C VAL A 40 12.78 -9.23 -11.24
N SER A 41 11.59 -9.47 -11.79
CA SER A 41 11.29 -9.26 -13.20
C SER A 41 9.96 -8.54 -13.39
N THR A 42 9.87 -7.62 -14.34
CA THR A 42 8.57 -7.05 -14.73
C THR A 42 7.76 -8.07 -15.52
N VAL A 43 6.51 -8.28 -15.10
CA VAL A 43 5.54 -9.12 -15.81
C VAL A 43 4.58 -8.32 -16.68
N ILE A 44 4.25 -7.11 -16.27
CA ILE A 44 3.39 -6.17 -16.99
C ILE A 44 3.91 -4.76 -16.74
N ASP A 45 4.01 -3.93 -17.77
CA ASP A 45 4.44 -2.54 -17.68
C ASP A 45 3.38 -1.55 -18.20
N GLN A 46 3.71 -0.26 -18.11
CA GLN A 46 2.91 0.86 -18.63
C GLN A 46 1.49 0.94 -18.04
N LEU A 47 1.34 0.48 -16.80
CA LEU A 47 0.10 0.50 -16.06
C LEU A 47 -0.20 1.90 -15.50
N LYS A 48 -1.45 2.08 -15.10
CA LYS A 48 -1.95 3.30 -14.48
C LYS A 48 -2.32 3.01 -13.02
N VAL A 49 -1.30 2.99 -12.16
CA VAL A 49 -1.44 2.72 -10.72
C VAL A 49 -2.20 1.40 -10.47
N PRO A 50 -1.56 0.24 -10.64
CA PRO A 50 -2.16 -1.06 -10.32
C PRO A 50 -2.45 -1.14 -8.82
N TRP A 51 -3.69 -0.89 -8.39
CA TRP A 51 -4.01 -0.62 -6.98
C TRP A 51 -4.22 -1.88 -6.14
N GLU A 52 -4.77 -2.91 -6.76
CA GLU A 52 -4.94 -4.25 -6.21
C GLU A 52 -4.46 -5.30 -7.22
N ILE A 53 -3.83 -6.36 -6.70
CA ILE A 53 -3.47 -7.55 -7.46
C ILE A 53 -3.86 -8.77 -6.63
N LEU A 54 -4.57 -9.70 -7.24
CA LEU A 54 -4.96 -10.96 -6.60
C LEU A 54 -4.83 -12.13 -7.56
N GLU A 55 -4.78 -13.33 -7.00
CA GLU A 55 -4.88 -14.56 -7.78
C GLU A 55 -6.35 -14.80 -8.16
N GLY A 56 -6.59 -14.95 -9.45
CA GLY A 56 -7.88 -15.35 -10.02
C GLY A 56 -7.89 -16.80 -10.48
N PRO A 57 -9.00 -17.23 -11.11
CA PRO A 57 -9.15 -18.60 -11.60
C PRO A 57 -7.98 -19.04 -12.50
N ASN A 58 -7.63 -20.33 -12.44
CA ASN A 58 -6.57 -20.94 -13.24
C ASN A 58 -5.17 -20.29 -13.06
N HIS A 59 -4.85 -19.81 -11.85
CA HIS A 59 -3.60 -19.10 -11.54
C HIS A 59 -3.34 -17.87 -12.43
N SER A 60 -4.41 -17.23 -12.90
CA SER A 60 -4.32 -15.91 -13.54
C SER A 60 -4.10 -14.83 -12.47
N LEU A 61 -3.47 -13.73 -12.85
CA LEU A 61 -3.47 -12.51 -12.04
C LEU A 61 -4.66 -11.66 -12.45
N TRP A 62 -5.41 -11.18 -11.48
CA TRP A 62 -6.42 -10.15 -11.69
C TRP A 62 -5.95 -8.90 -10.99
N PHE A 63 -6.05 -7.78 -11.67
CA PHE A 63 -5.63 -6.51 -11.13
C PHE A 63 -6.53 -5.40 -11.64
N ASN A 64 -6.59 -4.33 -10.87
CA ASN A 64 -7.28 -3.12 -11.28
C ASN A 64 -6.31 -1.95 -11.41
N GLU A 65 -6.70 -0.96 -12.18
CA GLU A 65 -6.00 0.31 -12.32
C GLU A 65 -6.87 1.39 -11.66
N GLN A 66 -6.23 2.31 -10.94
CA GLN A 66 -6.91 3.40 -10.20
C GLN A 66 -7.90 4.19 -11.07
N GLN A 67 -7.69 4.19 -12.39
CA GLN A 67 -8.51 4.84 -13.41
C GLN A 67 -9.83 4.11 -13.75
N GLY A 68 -10.20 3.05 -13.04
CA GLY A 68 -11.50 2.40 -13.23
C GLY A 68 -11.50 1.22 -14.20
N LYS A 69 -10.38 0.49 -14.34
CA LYS A 69 -10.30 -0.70 -15.19
C LYS A 69 -9.95 -1.94 -14.38
N VAL A 70 -10.57 -3.07 -14.71
CA VAL A 70 -10.24 -4.40 -14.16
C VAL A 70 -9.75 -5.30 -15.28
N TRP A 71 -8.65 -6.01 -15.04
CA TRP A 71 -7.98 -6.87 -16.00
C TRP A 71 -7.75 -8.26 -15.43
N SER A 72 -7.76 -9.27 -16.29
CA SER A 72 -7.11 -10.56 -16.04
C SER A 72 -5.85 -10.68 -16.90
N PHE A 73 -4.87 -11.43 -16.39
CA PHE A 73 -3.60 -11.69 -17.04
C PHE A 73 -3.12 -13.11 -16.73
N ASN A 74 -2.78 -13.86 -17.76
CA ASN A 74 -2.17 -15.17 -17.59
C ASN A 74 -0.64 -15.04 -17.60
N PRO A 75 0.05 -15.26 -16.47
CA PRO A 75 1.50 -15.07 -16.39
C PRO A 75 2.31 -16.08 -17.21
N LYS A 76 1.72 -17.22 -17.59
CA LYS A 76 2.39 -18.25 -18.41
C LYS A 76 2.34 -17.91 -19.90
N THR A 77 1.23 -17.35 -20.38
CA THR A 77 1.02 -17.05 -21.80
C THR A 77 1.22 -15.58 -22.16
N GLY A 78 1.26 -14.69 -21.16
CA GLY A 78 1.29 -13.24 -21.35
C GLY A 78 -0.04 -12.65 -21.83
N LYS A 79 -1.11 -13.46 -21.94
CA LYS A 79 -2.41 -12.99 -22.43
C LYS A 79 -3.09 -12.12 -21.37
N ARG A 80 -3.35 -10.85 -21.71
CA ARG A 80 -4.11 -9.89 -20.91
C ARG A 80 -5.52 -9.69 -21.49
N LYS A 81 -6.54 -9.57 -20.65
CA LYS A 81 -7.94 -9.33 -21.04
C LYS A 81 -8.59 -8.30 -20.14
N LEU A 82 -9.30 -7.34 -20.75
CA LEU A 82 -10.11 -6.34 -20.05
C LEU A 82 -11.41 -6.98 -19.60
N LEU A 83 -11.74 -6.87 -18.31
CA LEU A 83 -12.95 -7.45 -17.71
C LEU A 83 -14.03 -6.41 -17.43
N LEU A 84 -13.63 -5.17 -17.12
CA LEU A 84 -14.55 -4.09 -16.77
C LEU A 84 -13.92 -2.72 -17.02
N VAL A 85 -14.75 -1.78 -17.45
CA VAL A 85 -14.48 -0.33 -17.39
C VAL A 85 -15.61 0.30 -16.59
N LEU A 86 -15.27 0.91 -15.46
CA LEU A 86 -16.20 1.70 -14.66
C LEU A 86 -16.36 3.08 -15.30
N THR A 87 -17.61 3.53 -15.44
CA THR A 87 -17.96 4.81 -16.06
C THR A 87 -18.28 5.89 -15.03
N ASP A 88 -18.51 5.52 -13.78
CA ASP A 88 -18.90 6.38 -12.67
C ASP A 88 -17.78 6.58 -11.63
N THR A 89 -16.56 6.10 -11.91
CA THR A 89 -15.41 6.27 -11.03
C THR A 89 -14.99 7.73 -10.96
N TYR A 90 -14.84 8.24 -9.75
CA TYR A 90 -14.26 9.55 -9.49
C TYR A 90 -12.77 9.40 -9.19
N LEU A 91 -11.93 9.97 -10.06
CA LEU A 91 -10.48 9.97 -9.91
C LEU A 91 -9.98 11.38 -9.67
N ASP A 92 -9.50 11.60 -8.45
CA ASP A 92 -8.81 12.81 -7.99
C ASP A 92 -7.89 12.44 -6.81
N ARG A 93 -6.59 12.76 -6.92
CA ARG A 93 -5.55 12.38 -5.95
C ARG A 93 -5.57 10.88 -5.58
N THR A 94 -6.03 10.57 -4.35
CA THR A 94 -6.04 9.22 -3.75
C THR A 94 -7.32 8.44 -4.05
N SER A 95 -8.34 9.10 -4.60
CA SER A 95 -9.61 8.49 -5.00
C SER A 95 -9.46 7.71 -6.31
N GLY A 96 -10.42 6.86 -6.65
CA GLY A 96 -10.45 6.07 -7.87
C GLY A 96 -11.06 4.69 -7.66
N LEU A 97 -10.69 3.76 -8.52
CA LEU A 97 -10.92 2.33 -8.32
C LEU A 97 -9.81 1.76 -7.44
N LEU A 98 -10.16 1.33 -6.23
CA LEU A 98 -9.21 1.04 -5.16
C LEU A 98 -9.10 -0.46 -4.92
N GLY A 99 -9.71 -1.03 -3.88
CA GLY A 99 -9.54 -2.45 -3.60
C GLY A 99 -10.41 -3.36 -4.46
N MET A 100 -10.02 -4.62 -4.50
CA MET A 100 -10.73 -5.69 -5.19
C MET A 100 -10.59 -7.01 -4.41
N ALA A 101 -11.64 -7.83 -4.40
CA ALA A 101 -11.58 -9.18 -3.84
C ALA A 101 -12.40 -10.16 -4.71
N LEU A 102 -11.98 -11.43 -4.73
CA LEU A 102 -12.70 -12.52 -5.38
C LEU A 102 -13.25 -13.48 -4.33
N SER A 103 -14.44 -14.01 -4.58
CA SER A 103 -14.98 -15.13 -3.81
C SER A 103 -14.08 -16.36 -3.93
N HIS A 104 -14.06 -17.20 -2.89
CA HIS A 104 -13.27 -18.42 -2.90
C HIS A 104 -13.82 -19.46 -3.89
N ASP A 105 -15.14 -19.61 -3.98
CA ASP A 105 -15.82 -20.53 -4.90
C ASP A 105 -16.38 -19.76 -6.11
N MET A 106 -15.52 -19.47 -7.08
CA MET A 106 -15.91 -18.76 -8.30
C MET A 106 -16.81 -19.58 -9.24
N GLU A 107 -17.10 -20.84 -8.94
CA GLU A 107 -18.06 -21.65 -9.71
C GLU A 107 -19.50 -21.45 -9.18
N LYS A 108 -19.68 -21.48 -7.86
CA LYS A 108 -21.00 -21.27 -7.24
C LYS A 108 -21.33 -19.79 -7.03
N GLU A 109 -20.33 -19.04 -6.60
CA GLU A 109 -20.42 -17.64 -6.24
C GLU A 109 -19.37 -16.89 -7.07
N PRO A 110 -19.58 -16.71 -8.39
CA PRO A 110 -18.63 -16.04 -9.29
C PRO A 110 -18.58 -14.53 -9.02
N TYR A 111 -18.42 -14.12 -7.77
CA TYR A 111 -18.48 -12.73 -7.36
C TYR A 111 -17.11 -12.11 -7.25
N LEU A 112 -17.02 -10.90 -7.80
CA LEU A 112 -15.93 -9.98 -7.60
C LEU A 112 -16.46 -8.75 -6.88
N PHE A 113 -15.75 -8.29 -5.87
CA PHE A 113 -16.09 -7.11 -5.07
C PHE A 113 -15.10 -6.00 -5.39
N LEU A 114 -15.59 -4.78 -5.58
CA LEU A 114 -14.80 -3.58 -5.79
C LEU A 114 -15.12 -2.56 -4.70
N ALA A 115 -14.08 -1.88 -4.20
CA ALA A 115 -14.25 -0.62 -3.48
C ALA A 115 -13.71 0.52 -4.33
N TYR A 116 -14.52 1.54 -4.55
CA TYR A 116 -14.14 2.68 -5.37
C TYR A 116 -14.90 3.94 -4.99
N THR A 117 -14.35 5.10 -5.32
CA THR A 117 -15.03 6.38 -5.18
C THR A 117 -15.84 6.68 -6.43
N SER A 118 -17.06 7.15 -6.24
CA SER A 118 -17.97 7.52 -7.32
C SER A 118 -18.42 8.97 -7.18
N LYS A 119 -18.65 9.64 -8.31
CA LYS A 119 -19.23 10.98 -8.35
C LYS A 119 -20.10 11.11 -9.59
N VAL A 120 -21.41 11.17 -9.36
CA VAL A 120 -22.38 11.52 -10.41
C VAL A 120 -22.45 13.05 -10.51
N PRO A 121 -22.56 13.63 -11.72
CA PRO A 121 -22.74 15.08 -11.87
C PRO A 121 -23.87 15.62 -11.00
N GLY A 122 -23.60 16.72 -10.28
CA GLY A 122 -24.55 17.35 -9.37
C GLY A 122 -24.68 16.69 -7.99
N LYS A 123 -23.97 15.59 -7.71
CA LYS A 123 -23.96 14.93 -6.39
C LYS A 123 -22.61 15.10 -5.69
N LYS A 124 -22.63 14.95 -4.36
CA LYS A 124 -21.40 14.76 -3.57
C LYS A 124 -20.75 13.45 -3.98
N GLN A 125 -19.42 13.40 -3.91
CA GLN A 125 -18.69 12.16 -4.09
C GLN A 125 -18.99 11.20 -2.93
N VAL A 126 -18.91 9.90 -3.20
CA VAL A 126 -19.20 8.82 -2.27
C VAL A 126 -18.18 7.70 -2.44
N SER A 127 -17.99 6.90 -1.40
CA SER A 127 -17.29 5.63 -1.49
C SER A 127 -18.33 4.52 -1.65
N ARG A 128 -18.04 3.54 -2.50
CA ARG A 128 -18.92 2.40 -2.79
C ARG A 128 -18.20 1.09 -2.60
N ILE A 129 -18.91 0.11 -2.06
CA ILE A 129 -18.58 -1.32 -2.12
C ILE A 129 -19.60 -1.96 -3.05
N VAL A 130 -19.14 -2.55 -4.15
CA VAL A 130 -20.02 -3.09 -5.19
C VAL A 130 -19.60 -4.51 -5.55
N ARG A 131 -20.56 -5.41 -5.59
CA ARG A 131 -20.39 -6.77 -6.07
C ARG A 131 -20.76 -6.86 -7.55
N TYR A 132 -19.94 -7.55 -8.33
CA TYR A 132 -20.20 -7.93 -9.71
C TYR A 132 -20.25 -9.45 -9.82
N THR A 133 -20.97 -9.94 -10.82
CA THR A 133 -20.95 -11.34 -11.23
C THR A 133 -19.99 -11.49 -12.41
N TYR A 134 -19.02 -12.39 -12.30
CA TYR A 134 -18.15 -12.80 -13.38
C TYR A 134 -18.84 -13.82 -14.27
N SER A 135 -19.00 -13.52 -15.55
CA SER A 135 -19.62 -14.42 -16.52
C SER A 135 -19.13 -14.10 -17.93
N LEU A 136 -18.92 -15.12 -18.76
CA LEU A 136 -18.45 -14.99 -20.15
C LEU A 136 -17.23 -14.05 -20.28
N ASP A 137 -16.29 -14.19 -19.33
CA ASP A 137 -15.09 -13.37 -19.20
C ASP A 137 -15.33 -11.85 -19.14
N THR A 138 -16.43 -11.43 -18.52
CA THR A 138 -16.75 -10.04 -18.22
C THR A 138 -17.36 -9.92 -16.82
N LEU A 139 -17.42 -8.69 -16.29
CA LEU A 139 -18.10 -8.39 -15.02
C LEU A 139 -19.44 -7.70 -15.29
N ILE A 140 -20.51 -8.31 -14.81
CA ILE A 140 -21.91 -7.88 -15.04
C ILE A 140 -22.69 -7.82 -13.73
N ASN A 141 -23.94 -7.35 -13.80
CA ASN A 141 -24.90 -7.35 -12.69
C ASN A 141 -24.35 -6.70 -11.40
N PRO A 142 -24.00 -5.41 -11.43
CA PRO A 142 -23.53 -4.70 -10.25
C PRO A 142 -24.61 -4.65 -9.15
N VAL A 143 -24.22 -4.97 -7.92
CA VAL A 143 -25.03 -4.81 -6.70
C VAL A 143 -24.26 -3.96 -5.72
N VAL A 144 -24.80 -2.79 -5.38
CA VAL A 144 -24.22 -1.91 -4.37
C VAL A 144 -24.47 -2.52 -2.98
N ILE A 145 -23.40 -2.90 -2.30
CA ILE A 145 -23.44 -3.41 -0.92
C ILE A 145 -23.53 -2.25 0.06
N LEU A 146 -22.70 -1.22 -0.16
CA LEU A 146 -22.68 -0.03 0.68
C LEU A 146 -22.30 1.19 -0.16
N GLU A 147 -22.98 2.30 0.09
CA GLU A 147 -22.58 3.64 -0.36
C GLU A 147 -22.49 4.53 0.88
N TYR A 148 -21.38 5.26 1.03
CA TYR A 148 -21.13 6.09 2.22
C TYR A 148 -20.36 7.38 1.90
N PRO A 149 -20.39 8.39 2.78
CA PRO A 149 -19.72 9.66 2.56
C PRO A 149 -18.23 9.52 2.25
N ALA A 150 -17.76 10.31 1.29
CA ALA A 150 -16.37 10.39 0.90
C ALA A 150 -15.90 11.85 0.82
N TRP A 151 -14.67 12.09 1.26
CA TRP A 151 -14.00 13.39 1.22
C TRP A 151 -12.84 13.34 0.23
N THR A 152 -11.83 14.20 0.41
CA THR A 152 -10.72 14.35 -0.54
C THR A 152 -9.61 13.31 -0.36
N SER A 153 -9.60 12.59 0.77
CA SER A 153 -8.57 11.64 1.18
C SER A 153 -9.15 10.58 2.11
N HIS A 154 -8.28 9.67 2.56
CA HIS A 154 -8.54 8.63 3.56
C HIS A 154 -9.74 7.73 3.22
N PHE A 155 -9.64 7.02 2.10
CA PHE A 155 -10.67 6.08 1.66
C PHE A 155 -10.50 4.69 2.25
N GLY A 156 -9.29 4.31 2.69
CA GLY A 156 -8.92 2.93 3.01
C GLY A 156 -9.11 2.03 1.78
N ALA A 157 -10.21 1.27 1.78
CA ALA A 157 -10.78 0.56 0.64
C ALA A 157 -10.13 -0.78 0.26
N ARG A 158 -9.36 -1.42 1.15
CA ARG A 158 -8.86 -2.78 0.90
C ARG A 158 -9.96 -3.80 1.20
N LEU A 159 -10.12 -4.82 0.36
CA LEU A 159 -11.09 -5.90 0.57
C LEU A 159 -10.38 -7.25 0.62
N LYS A 160 -10.94 -8.18 1.40
CA LYS A 160 -10.52 -9.58 1.39
C LYS A 160 -11.69 -10.48 1.74
N ILE A 161 -11.80 -11.63 1.07
CA ILE A 161 -12.73 -12.68 1.49
C ILE A 161 -12.08 -13.49 2.61
N ALA A 162 -12.79 -13.59 3.71
CA ALA A 162 -12.44 -14.35 4.89
C ALA A 162 -12.69 -15.85 4.67
N PRO A 163 -12.01 -16.75 5.41
CA PRO A 163 -12.20 -18.19 5.27
C PRO A 163 -13.63 -18.69 5.48
N ASP A 164 -14.46 -17.93 6.20
CA ASP A 164 -15.88 -18.18 6.47
C ASP A 164 -16.81 -17.54 5.41
N ASN A 165 -16.27 -17.23 4.23
CA ASN A 165 -16.95 -16.58 3.10
C ASN A 165 -17.64 -15.28 3.51
N LYS A 166 -16.90 -14.41 4.20
CA LYS A 166 -17.33 -13.06 4.55
C LYS A 166 -16.44 -12.04 3.86
N LEU A 167 -17.04 -10.94 3.40
CA LEU A 167 -16.30 -9.82 2.84
C LEU A 167 -15.82 -8.91 3.98
N MET A 168 -14.50 -8.83 4.16
CA MET A 168 -13.85 -7.88 5.06
C MET A 168 -13.41 -6.64 4.28
N VAL A 169 -13.65 -5.44 4.80
CA VAL A 169 -13.34 -4.18 4.11
C VAL A 169 -12.71 -3.17 5.07
N THR A 170 -11.60 -2.56 4.69
CA THR A 170 -11.05 -1.40 5.40
C THR A 170 -11.70 -0.11 4.89
N THR A 171 -11.97 0.83 5.78
CA THR A 171 -12.41 2.18 5.41
C THR A 171 -11.58 3.21 6.16
N GLY A 172 -11.22 4.31 5.49
CA GLY A 172 -10.59 5.44 6.16
C GLY A 172 -11.63 6.38 6.76
N ASP A 173 -11.19 7.22 7.70
CA ASP A 173 -12.01 8.21 8.42
C ASP A 173 -12.52 9.35 7.53
N GLY A 174 -12.00 9.44 6.30
CA GLY A 174 -12.31 10.50 5.35
C GLY A 174 -11.67 11.83 5.73
N ASP A 175 -10.59 11.84 6.53
CA ASP A 175 -9.97 13.03 7.13
C ASP A 175 -10.89 13.76 8.12
N GLN A 176 -11.92 13.07 8.61
CA GLN A 176 -12.84 13.58 9.64
C GLN A 176 -12.68 12.72 10.87
N HIS A 177 -11.76 13.13 11.75
CA HIS A 177 -11.21 12.31 12.81
C HIS A 177 -12.29 11.72 13.73
N GLU A 178 -13.39 12.44 13.96
CA GLU A 178 -14.53 12.01 14.77
C GLU A 178 -15.23 10.74 14.23
N ASN A 179 -15.12 10.48 12.93
CA ASN A 179 -15.71 9.29 12.33
C ASN A 179 -15.09 8.01 12.88
N ALA A 180 -13.79 8.00 13.18
CA ALA A 180 -13.07 6.80 13.56
C ALA A 180 -13.63 6.16 14.85
N GLN A 181 -13.95 6.98 15.86
CA GLN A 181 -14.55 6.54 17.12
C GLN A 181 -16.08 6.39 17.04
N ASN A 182 -16.74 7.05 16.09
CA ASN A 182 -18.19 6.90 15.90
C ASN A 182 -18.53 5.54 15.26
N ILE A 183 -19.00 4.58 16.06
CA ILE A 183 -19.42 3.24 15.61
C ILE A 183 -20.68 3.24 14.72
N GLY A 184 -21.42 4.34 14.66
CA GLY A 184 -22.52 4.54 13.71
C GLY A 184 -22.06 5.00 12.32
N SER A 185 -20.78 5.35 12.17
CA SER A 185 -20.18 5.74 10.89
C SER A 185 -19.48 4.55 10.22
N PRO A 186 -19.60 4.38 8.89
CA PRO A 186 -18.83 3.37 8.16
C PRO A 186 -17.38 3.78 7.93
N ASN A 187 -17.01 5.04 8.19
CA ASN A 187 -15.66 5.58 7.99
C ASN A 187 -14.75 5.29 9.19
N GLY A 188 -13.47 4.95 8.92
CA GLY A 188 -12.47 4.64 9.94
C GLY A 188 -12.72 3.30 10.65
N LYS A 189 -13.04 2.26 9.86
CA LYS A 189 -13.51 0.95 10.35
C LYS A 189 -12.86 -0.23 9.62
N ILE A 190 -12.98 -1.39 10.24
CA ILE A 190 -13.10 -2.66 9.53
C ILE A 190 -14.58 -3.00 9.45
N LEU A 191 -15.09 -3.21 8.24
CA LEU A 191 -16.45 -3.66 7.98
C LEU A 191 -16.47 -5.15 7.59
N ARG A 192 -17.53 -5.88 7.95
CA ARG A 192 -17.73 -7.29 7.62
C ARG A 192 -19.15 -7.53 7.09
N PHE A 193 -19.26 -8.15 5.92
CA PHE A 193 -20.51 -8.47 5.22
C PHE A 193 -20.58 -9.95 4.81
N ASN A 194 -21.79 -10.47 4.63
CA ASN A 194 -22.01 -11.67 3.81
C ASN A 194 -21.71 -11.36 2.32
N LEU A 195 -21.49 -12.39 1.50
CA LEU A 195 -21.21 -12.22 0.07
C LEU A 195 -22.38 -11.62 -0.73
N ASP A 196 -23.60 -11.66 -0.17
CA ASP A 196 -24.78 -10.99 -0.72
C ASP A 196 -24.91 -9.52 -0.31
N GLY A 197 -24.05 -9.05 0.59
CA GLY A 197 -24.04 -7.70 1.13
C GLY A 197 -24.84 -7.51 2.42
N SER A 198 -25.53 -8.55 2.92
CA SER A 198 -26.20 -8.48 4.23
C SER A 198 -25.19 -8.43 5.39
N VAL A 199 -25.61 -7.89 6.53
CA VAL A 199 -24.80 -7.87 7.75
C VAL A 199 -24.86 -9.27 8.41
N PRO A 200 -23.73 -9.89 8.74
CA PRO A 200 -23.72 -11.16 9.47
C PRO A 200 -24.29 -11.01 10.89
N ASP A 201 -25.10 -11.98 11.32
CA ASP A 201 -25.71 -12.00 12.66
C ASP A 201 -24.68 -12.16 13.80
N ASP A 202 -23.49 -12.68 13.48
CA ASP A 202 -22.36 -12.88 14.39
C ASP A 202 -21.37 -11.71 14.41
N ASN A 203 -21.73 -10.55 13.83
CA ASN A 203 -20.93 -9.34 14.00
C ASN A 203 -20.98 -8.84 15.45
N PRO A 204 -19.91 -8.16 15.93
CA PRO A 204 -19.80 -7.74 17.33
C PRO A 204 -20.83 -6.69 17.76
N ILE A 205 -21.38 -5.95 16.79
CA ILE A 205 -22.45 -4.97 17.01
C ILE A 205 -23.68 -5.46 16.24
N PRO A 206 -24.78 -5.86 16.93
CA PRO A 206 -25.96 -6.39 16.28
C PRO A 206 -26.52 -5.45 15.19
N GLY A 207 -26.75 -5.99 13.99
CA GLY A 207 -27.28 -5.24 12.85
C GLY A 207 -26.32 -4.22 12.22
N SER A 208 -25.07 -4.15 12.67
CA SER A 208 -24.05 -3.25 12.12
C SER A 208 -22.96 -4.00 11.36
N PRO A 209 -22.49 -3.49 10.21
CA PRO A 209 -21.35 -4.07 9.51
C PRO A 209 -20.02 -3.80 10.21
N VAL A 210 -19.98 -2.93 11.23
CA VAL A 210 -18.74 -2.59 11.95
C VAL A 210 -18.21 -3.81 12.71
N TRP A 211 -17.01 -4.24 12.33
CA TRP A 211 -16.28 -5.34 12.94
C TRP A 211 -15.17 -4.86 13.88
N ALA A 212 -14.54 -3.72 13.56
CA ALA A 212 -13.61 -3.00 14.43
C ALA A 212 -13.55 -1.51 14.04
N TRP A 213 -13.04 -0.64 14.93
CA TRP A 213 -13.04 0.81 14.74
C TRP A 213 -11.82 1.51 15.33
N GLY A 214 -11.77 2.85 15.21
CA GLY A 214 -10.64 3.64 15.67
C GLY A 214 -9.45 3.60 14.71
N LEU A 215 -9.73 3.64 13.41
CA LEU A 215 -8.74 3.56 12.34
C LEU A 215 -8.74 4.85 11.51
N ARG A 216 -7.55 5.29 11.08
CA ARG A 216 -7.33 6.49 10.26
C ARG A 216 -7.49 6.20 8.78
N ASN A 217 -6.56 5.46 8.19
CA ASN A 217 -6.53 5.19 6.75
C ASN A 217 -5.80 3.87 6.42
N SER A 218 -6.38 2.76 6.87
CA SER A 218 -5.95 1.39 6.57
C SER A 218 -5.96 1.08 5.07
N GLN A 219 -4.78 0.90 4.47
CA GLN A 219 -4.62 0.58 3.03
C GLN A 219 -4.21 -0.87 2.75
N GLY A 220 -3.89 -1.66 3.77
CA GLY A 220 -3.59 -3.09 3.65
C GLY A 220 -4.50 -3.94 4.52
N LEU A 221 -4.80 -5.16 4.07
CA LEU A 221 -5.59 -6.15 4.80
C LEU A 221 -5.19 -7.55 4.34
N THR A 222 -4.78 -8.40 5.28
CA THR A 222 -4.40 -9.78 4.96
C THR A 222 -4.79 -10.76 6.05
N TYR A 223 -4.82 -12.03 5.69
CA TYR A 223 -5.14 -13.16 6.56
C TYR A 223 -4.21 -14.31 6.21
N GLY A 224 -3.75 -15.06 7.22
CA GLY A 224 -3.19 -16.39 6.98
C GLY A 224 -2.17 -16.86 8.01
N LEU A 225 -1.35 -15.97 8.58
CA LEU A 225 -0.36 -16.39 9.58
C LEU A 225 -1.04 -16.72 10.90
N ALA A 226 -0.95 -17.99 11.32
CA ALA A 226 -1.61 -18.54 12.51
C ALA A 226 -3.12 -18.26 12.57
N GLY A 227 -3.78 -18.14 11.40
CA GLY A 227 -5.21 -17.88 11.31
C GLY A 227 -5.63 -16.48 11.76
N LYS A 228 -4.73 -15.48 11.63
CA LYS A 228 -4.95 -14.11 12.09
C LYS A 228 -5.06 -13.11 10.95
N TRP A 229 -5.74 -12.01 11.27
CA TRP A 229 -5.90 -10.85 10.41
C TRP A 229 -4.87 -9.77 10.75
N TYR A 230 -4.37 -9.09 9.71
CA TYR A 230 -3.46 -7.97 9.87
C TYR A 230 -3.84 -6.85 8.91
N ILE A 231 -3.64 -5.61 9.34
CA ILE A 231 -3.78 -4.41 8.50
C ILE A 231 -2.51 -3.59 8.56
N SER A 232 -2.36 -2.72 7.58
CA SER A 232 -1.36 -1.66 7.60
C SER A 232 -2.02 -0.31 7.34
N GLU A 233 -1.61 0.69 8.11
CA GLU A 233 -2.32 1.94 8.26
C GLU A 233 -1.37 3.15 8.19
N HIS A 234 -1.87 4.21 7.55
CA HIS A 234 -1.19 5.50 7.53
C HIS A 234 -1.50 6.33 8.77
N GLY A 235 -0.48 6.75 9.51
CA GLY A 235 -0.56 7.75 10.60
C GLY A 235 -0.52 9.20 10.10
N ASP A 236 -0.56 10.15 11.03
CA ASP A 236 -0.58 11.60 10.82
C ASP A 236 0.82 12.22 11.02
N ALA A 237 1.66 12.12 9.98
CA ALA A 237 3.11 12.40 9.97
C ALA A 237 3.99 11.48 10.82
N ILE A 238 3.46 10.93 11.90
CA ILE A 238 4.09 9.93 12.76
C ILE A 238 3.31 8.62 12.71
N GLU A 239 3.83 7.61 13.40
CA GLU A 239 3.12 6.38 13.77
C GLU A 239 2.29 5.75 12.63
N ASP A 240 2.93 5.48 11.47
CA ASP A 240 2.35 4.47 10.58
C ASP A 240 2.34 3.11 11.29
N GLU A 241 1.37 2.25 11.01
CA GLU A 241 1.16 1.05 11.83
C GLU A 241 1.01 -0.23 11.03
N VAL A 242 1.38 -1.34 11.67
CA VAL A 242 0.86 -2.68 11.38
C VAL A 242 0.10 -3.16 12.60
N ASN A 243 -1.19 -3.46 12.43
CA ASN A 243 -2.06 -3.93 13.49
C ASN A 243 -2.45 -5.40 13.29
N MET A 244 -2.57 -6.14 14.39
CA MET A 244 -3.21 -7.45 14.41
C MET A 244 -4.68 -7.26 14.77
N LEU A 245 -5.56 -7.64 13.85
CA LEU A 245 -6.98 -7.39 13.98
C LEU A 245 -7.68 -8.32 14.97
N ARG A 246 -8.53 -7.76 15.81
CA ARG A 246 -9.43 -8.42 16.77
C ARG A 246 -10.86 -7.92 16.57
N MET A 247 -11.81 -8.85 16.63
CA MET A 247 -13.24 -8.54 16.52
C MET A 247 -13.68 -7.65 17.69
N GLY A 248 -14.45 -6.62 17.41
CA GLY A 248 -14.99 -5.69 18.41
C GLY A 248 -13.95 -4.80 19.07
N ALA A 249 -12.76 -4.65 18.47
CA ALA A 249 -11.67 -3.86 19.03
C ALA A 249 -11.66 -2.41 18.55
N ASN A 250 -11.13 -1.54 19.42
CA ASN A 250 -10.79 -0.15 19.14
C ASN A 250 -9.26 0.00 18.98
N TYR A 251 -8.81 0.60 17.87
CA TYR A 251 -7.39 0.88 17.61
C TYR A 251 -6.97 2.31 18.00
N GLY A 252 -7.89 3.10 18.57
CA GLY A 252 -7.56 4.32 19.30
C GLY A 252 -7.61 5.61 18.49
N TRP A 253 -7.42 5.60 17.17
CA TRP A 253 -7.44 6.84 16.37
C TRP A 253 -8.78 7.59 16.52
N PRO A 254 -8.78 8.93 16.72
CA PRO A 254 -7.63 9.84 16.76
C PRO A 254 -7.07 10.12 18.16
N GLU A 255 -7.63 9.48 19.18
CA GLU A 255 -7.27 9.77 20.57
C GLU A 255 -5.98 9.09 21.01
N VAL A 256 -5.61 8.00 20.32
CA VAL A 256 -4.32 7.32 20.39
C VAL A 256 -3.80 7.10 18.98
N GLU A 257 -2.55 7.46 18.75
CA GLU A 257 -1.81 7.23 17.51
C GLU A 257 -0.53 6.46 17.87
N GLY A 258 -0.34 5.25 17.34
CA GLY A 258 0.73 4.37 17.76
C GLY A 258 0.46 3.72 19.13
N TYR A 259 1.35 3.97 20.09
CA TYR A 259 1.26 3.42 21.43
C TYR A 259 0.63 4.42 22.42
N VAL A 260 0.18 3.93 23.58
CA VAL A 260 -0.38 4.77 24.65
C VAL A 260 0.78 5.37 25.46
N ASP A 261 1.30 6.51 25.04
CA ASP A 261 2.53 7.10 25.59
C ASP A 261 2.28 8.40 26.36
N THR A 262 1.33 9.22 25.90
CA THR A 262 1.03 10.53 26.49
C THR A 262 -0.01 10.43 27.61
N LYS A 263 -0.04 11.44 28.50
CA LYS A 263 -1.08 11.52 29.55
C LYS A 263 -2.50 11.58 28.98
N LYS A 264 -2.68 12.22 27.81
CA LYS A 264 -3.98 12.32 27.15
C LYS A 264 -4.43 10.94 26.68
N GLU A 265 -3.56 10.20 26.01
CA GLU A 265 -3.81 8.83 25.54
C GLU A 265 -4.07 7.88 26.70
N GLN A 266 -3.27 7.97 27.78
CA GLN A 266 -3.47 7.17 28.99
C GLN A 266 -4.84 7.41 29.61
N THR A 267 -5.32 8.66 29.63
CA THR A 267 -6.65 9.00 30.14
C THR A 267 -7.73 8.36 29.27
N PHE A 268 -7.62 8.48 27.93
CA PHE A 268 -8.57 7.85 27.01
C PHE A 268 -8.58 6.31 27.13
N ALA A 269 -7.41 5.71 27.29
CA ALA A 269 -7.24 4.26 27.42
C ALA A 269 -7.78 3.69 28.74
N MET A 270 -8.09 4.52 29.75
CA MET A 270 -8.80 4.08 30.96
C MET A 270 -10.28 3.82 30.71
N ASP A 271 -10.90 4.58 29.81
CA ASP A 271 -12.33 4.51 29.50
C ASP A 271 -12.64 3.64 28.26
N SER A 272 -11.62 3.31 27.46
CA SER A 272 -11.73 2.52 26.24
C SER A 272 -10.54 1.56 26.11
N SER A 273 -10.80 0.27 25.97
CA SER A 273 -9.73 -0.72 25.77
C SER A 273 -9.13 -0.59 24.37
N ILE A 274 -7.92 -0.02 24.29
CA ILE A 274 -7.19 0.18 23.03
C ILE A 274 -6.28 -1.01 22.73
N VAL A 275 -6.31 -1.47 21.48
CA VAL A 275 -5.37 -2.48 20.98
C VAL A 275 -4.15 -1.79 20.40
N PRO A 276 -2.94 -2.00 20.95
CA PRO A 276 -1.73 -1.39 20.41
C PRO A 276 -1.31 -2.06 19.09
N PRO A 277 -0.56 -1.34 18.23
CA PRO A 277 -0.01 -1.92 17.02
C PRO A 277 1.07 -2.97 17.33
N LEU A 278 1.24 -3.91 16.39
CA LEU A 278 2.38 -4.84 16.44
C LEU A 278 3.70 -4.10 16.24
N LYS A 279 3.66 -3.04 15.42
CA LYS A 279 4.77 -2.15 15.15
C LYS A 279 4.24 -0.82 14.63
N ALA A 280 4.86 0.25 15.08
CA ALA A 280 4.66 1.59 14.53
C ALA A 280 5.97 2.20 14.01
N TRP A 281 5.88 3.13 13.07
CA TRP A 281 7.02 3.82 12.45
C TRP A 281 6.89 5.33 12.51
N THR A 282 7.89 5.95 13.13
CA THR A 282 8.12 7.40 13.10
C THR A 282 9.54 7.66 12.58
N PRO A 283 9.72 8.40 11.46
CA PRO A 283 8.70 9.03 10.61
C PRO A 283 7.86 8.02 9.82
N THR A 284 6.73 8.50 9.27
CA THR A 284 5.88 7.71 8.35
C THR A 284 6.64 7.17 7.13
N ILE A 285 6.37 5.90 6.81
CA ILE A 285 6.83 5.10 5.67
C ILE A 285 5.77 4.99 4.55
N ALA A 286 4.52 5.40 4.84
CA ALA A 286 3.30 5.29 4.05
C ALA A 286 3.01 3.85 3.57
N PRO A 287 2.59 2.95 4.47
CA PRO A 287 2.34 1.56 4.14
C PRO A 287 1.08 1.36 3.26
N ALA A 288 1.17 0.51 2.24
CA ALA A 288 0.08 0.20 1.34
C ALA A 288 -0.42 -1.24 1.54
N ALA A 289 -0.37 -2.10 0.52
CA ALA A 289 -0.78 -3.49 0.66
C ALA A 289 0.17 -4.30 1.56
N ILE A 290 -0.42 -5.23 2.29
CA ILE A 290 0.27 -6.22 3.13
C ILE A 290 -0.19 -7.64 2.72
N GLY A 291 0.73 -8.59 2.65
CA GLY A 291 0.46 -9.98 2.29
C GLY A 291 1.06 -10.97 3.30
N ALA A 292 0.30 -11.97 3.73
CA ALA A 292 0.81 -13.07 4.52
C ALA A 292 1.55 -14.08 3.63
N TYR A 293 2.78 -14.48 4.01
CA TYR A 293 3.58 -15.44 3.26
C TYR A 293 4.01 -16.62 4.14
N ASN A 294 3.69 -17.84 3.69
CA ASN A 294 4.08 -19.06 4.39
C ASN A 294 4.40 -20.26 3.45
N SER A 295 4.93 -19.98 2.26
CA SER A 295 5.34 -21.01 1.30
C SER A 295 6.83 -21.29 1.37
N ASP A 296 7.25 -22.47 0.92
CA ASP A 296 8.66 -22.85 0.78
C ASP A 296 9.29 -22.37 -0.54
N LYS A 297 8.50 -21.73 -1.42
CA LYS A 297 8.96 -21.28 -2.74
C LYS A 297 9.99 -20.15 -2.66
N VAL A 298 9.86 -19.28 -1.65
CA VAL A 298 10.85 -18.28 -1.24
C VAL A 298 11.12 -18.50 0.26
N PRO A 299 12.03 -19.43 0.63
CA PRO A 299 12.22 -19.85 2.02
C PRO A 299 12.52 -18.70 2.99
N GLY A 300 13.27 -17.68 2.53
CA GLY A 300 13.53 -16.47 3.31
C GLY A 300 12.26 -15.74 3.77
N PHE A 301 11.16 -15.80 3.02
CA PHE A 301 9.91 -15.10 3.35
C PHE A 301 8.99 -15.92 4.25
N ARG A 302 9.28 -17.21 4.49
CA ARG A 302 8.41 -18.11 5.27
C ARG A 302 8.03 -17.46 6.60
N HIS A 303 6.74 -17.56 6.95
CA HIS A 303 6.18 -17.02 8.18
C HIS A 303 6.38 -15.51 8.36
N SER A 304 6.19 -14.73 7.29
CA SER A 304 6.39 -13.27 7.30
C SER A 304 5.20 -12.52 6.71
N LEU A 305 4.99 -11.29 7.15
CA LEU A 305 4.17 -10.32 6.45
C LEU A 305 5.05 -9.56 5.45
N ILE A 306 4.57 -9.43 4.22
CA ILE A 306 5.21 -8.67 3.14
C ILE A 306 4.47 -7.35 3.02
N LEU A 307 5.13 -6.23 3.30
CA LEU A 307 4.51 -4.90 3.35
C LEU A 307 5.13 -3.96 2.33
N ALA A 308 4.30 -3.48 1.40
CA ALA A 308 4.69 -2.48 0.41
C ALA A 308 4.59 -1.07 1.00
N THR A 309 5.55 -0.20 0.67
CA THR A 309 5.57 1.19 1.13
C THR A 309 5.63 2.19 -0.02
N LEU A 310 4.86 3.27 0.13
CA LEU A 310 4.72 4.33 -0.85
C LEU A 310 5.77 5.42 -0.65
N LYS A 311 6.00 5.87 0.59
CA LYS A 311 6.92 6.99 0.86
C LYS A 311 8.35 6.48 0.98
N GLN A 312 8.56 5.36 1.68
CA GLN A 312 9.88 4.78 1.83
C GLN A 312 10.41 4.10 0.54
N ASN A 313 9.54 3.78 -0.43
CA ASN A 313 9.92 3.16 -1.71
C ASN A 313 10.58 1.79 -1.52
N ALA A 314 10.04 0.98 -0.62
CA ALA A 314 10.65 -0.28 -0.22
C ALA A 314 9.61 -1.36 0.11
N LEU A 315 10.09 -2.60 0.17
CA LEU A 315 9.32 -3.76 0.61
C LEU A 315 9.87 -4.24 1.95
N HIS A 316 9.03 -4.24 2.99
CA HIS A 316 9.37 -4.84 4.28
C HIS A 316 9.00 -6.31 4.30
N ILE A 317 9.89 -7.13 4.86
CA ILE A 317 9.66 -8.53 5.21
C ILE A 317 9.67 -8.62 6.73
N LEU A 318 8.46 -8.60 7.31
CA LEU A 318 8.24 -8.65 8.75
C LEU A 318 8.11 -10.10 9.18
N ARG A 319 9.20 -10.68 9.68
CA ARG A 319 9.20 -12.06 10.20
C ARG A 319 8.34 -12.11 11.46
N MET A 320 7.35 -12.99 11.47
CA MET A 320 6.48 -13.18 12.63
C MET A 320 7.00 -14.30 13.53
N ASP A 321 6.51 -14.36 14.77
CA ASP A 321 6.64 -15.53 15.62
C ASP A 321 5.59 -16.59 15.29
N ASP A 322 5.78 -17.84 15.70
CA ASP A 322 4.91 -18.97 15.32
C ASP A 322 3.41 -18.73 15.62
N LYS A 323 3.11 -17.93 16.65
CA LYS A 323 1.75 -17.54 17.04
C LYS A 323 1.17 -16.41 16.20
N GLY A 324 1.98 -15.69 15.44
CA GLY A 324 1.57 -14.53 14.65
C GLY A 324 1.14 -13.33 15.51
N ASP A 325 1.60 -13.21 16.76
CA ASP A 325 1.30 -12.05 17.61
C ASP A 325 2.48 -11.11 17.80
N ARG A 326 3.67 -11.45 17.29
CA ARG A 326 4.85 -10.59 17.42
C ARG A 326 5.69 -10.59 16.15
N ILE A 327 6.24 -9.42 15.82
CA ILE A 327 7.26 -9.25 14.78
C ILE A 327 8.63 -9.52 15.41
N LEU A 328 9.34 -10.54 14.90
CA LEU A 328 10.67 -10.96 15.34
C LEU A 328 11.79 -10.23 14.61
N ALA A 329 11.57 -9.86 13.33
CA ALA A 329 12.54 -9.13 12.54
C ALA A 329 11.84 -8.32 11.45
N ASP A 330 12.45 -7.20 11.08
CA ASP A 330 12.07 -6.38 9.93
C ASP A 330 13.28 -6.29 9.00
N SER A 331 13.09 -6.62 7.73
CA SER A 331 14.12 -6.52 6.70
C SER A 331 13.59 -5.78 5.49
N LEU A 332 14.43 -4.93 4.92
CA LEU A 332 14.08 -4.07 3.80
C LEU A 332 14.65 -4.59 2.48
N LEU A 333 13.81 -4.62 1.46
CA LEU A 333 14.16 -4.94 0.08
C LEU A 333 13.81 -3.78 -0.85
N PHE A 334 14.60 -3.63 -1.90
CA PHE A 334 14.32 -2.75 -3.05
C PHE A 334 14.20 -1.26 -2.73
N GLU A 335 14.76 -0.81 -1.61
CA GLU A 335 14.70 0.59 -1.22
C GLU A 335 15.25 1.49 -2.34
N HIS A 336 14.40 2.41 -2.82
CA HIS A 336 14.65 3.33 -3.94
C HIS A 336 14.88 2.69 -5.33
N GLU A 337 14.79 1.37 -5.47
CA GLU A 337 15.03 0.67 -6.74
C GLU A 337 13.86 0.84 -7.72
N PHE A 338 12.64 0.61 -7.23
CA PHE A 338 11.42 0.59 -8.05
C PHE A 338 10.50 1.78 -7.80
N GLY A 339 10.89 2.70 -6.90
CA GLY A 339 10.04 3.78 -6.44
C GLY A 339 8.91 3.28 -5.53
N ARG A 340 7.74 3.89 -5.65
CA ARG A 340 6.59 3.68 -4.76
C ARG A 340 6.00 2.31 -4.99
N LEU A 341 5.85 1.50 -3.94
CA LEU A 341 5.21 0.18 -4.00
C LEU A 341 3.83 0.22 -3.36
N ARG A 342 2.82 -0.36 -4.01
CA ARG A 342 1.42 -0.26 -3.60
C ARG A 342 0.72 -1.59 -3.35
N SER A 343 0.94 -2.57 -4.22
CA SER A 343 0.14 -3.80 -4.27
C SER A 343 1.00 -5.01 -3.96
N VAL A 344 0.43 -6.00 -3.27
CA VAL A 344 1.10 -7.26 -2.91
C VAL A 344 0.13 -8.41 -3.18
N CYS A 345 0.52 -9.33 -4.05
CA CYS A 345 -0.19 -10.59 -4.28
C CYS A 345 0.72 -11.76 -3.94
N VAL A 346 0.32 -12.56 -2.96
CA VAL A 346 0.90 -13.88 -2.70
C VAL A 346 -0.10 -14.91 -3.22
N THR A 347 0.29 -15.69 -4.22
CA THR A 347 -0.57 -16.72 -4.80
C THR A 347 -0.59 -17.97 -3.92
N SER A 348 -1.57 -18.83 -4.13
CA SER A 348 -1.72 -20.13 -3.47
C SER A 348 -0.50 -21.04 -3.67
N ASP A 349 0.22 -20.92 -4.79
CA ASP A 349 1.46 -21.66 -5.05
C ASP A 349 2.73 -20.94 -4.54
N GLY A 350 2.60 -19.79 -3.87
CA GLY A 350 3.68 -19.06 -3.20
C GLY A 350 4.52 -18.16 -4.11
N GLU A 351 4.02 -17.79 -5.28
CA GLU A 351 4.57 -16.69 -6.08
C GLU A 351 4.26 -15.35 -5.40
N VAL A 352 5.13 -14.36 -5.61
CA VAL A 352 4.96 -13.01 -5.06
C VAL A 352 4.99 -12.00 -6.19
N TYR A 353 3.93 -11.20 -6.30
CA TYR A 353 3.81 -10.10 -7.24
C TYR A 353 3.62 -8.77 -6.52
N ILE A 354 4.29 -7.73 -7.01
CA ILE A 354 4.27 -6.39 -6.43
C ILE A 354 3.86 -5.36 -7.49
N GLY A 355 2.94 -4.45 -7.16
CA GLY A 355 2.56 -3.33 -8.03
C GLY A 355 3.29 -2.03 -7.65
N THR A 356 3.81 -1.29 -8.63
CA THR A 356 4.37 0.06 -8.41
C THR A 356 3.27 1.15 -8.47
N SER A 357 3.56 2.35 -7.97
CA SER A 357 2.62 3.49 -7.89
C SER A 357 3.31 4.83 -8.17
N ASN A 358 4.25 4.82 -9.12
CA ASN A 358 5.03 5.96 -9.56
C ASN A 358 4.24 6.92 -10.43
N LYS A 359 3.12 6.51 -11.05
CA LYS A 359 2.26 7.40 -11.85
C LYS A 359 1.02 7.88 -11.10
N ASP A 360 1.00 7.75 -9.76
CA ASP A 360 -0.06 8.31 -8.93
C ASP A 360 0.08 9.84 -8.79
N TRP A 361 -0.82 10.45 -8.01
CA TRP A 361 -0.86 11.90 -7.82
C TRP A 361 0.36 12.49 -7.08
N ASN A 362 1.13 11.66 -6.36
CA ASN A 362 2.27 12.07 -5.56
C ASN A 362 3.55 11.31 -5.93
N PRO A 363 4.02 11.42 -7.19
CA PRO A 363 5.19 10.68 -7.65
C PRO A 363 6.46 11.14 -6.91
N ASN A 364 7.39 10.21 -6.72
CA ASN A 364 8.74 10.51 -6.26
C ASN A 364 9.61 10.78 -7.50
N GLY A 365 9.84 12.06 -7.79
CA GLY A 365 10.55 12.47 -9.01
C GLY A 365 9.73 12.25 -10.29
N VAL A 366 10.42 12.11 -11.42
CA VAL A 366 9.80 11.90 -12.73
C VAL A 366 9.57 10.40 -12.94
N PRO A 367 8.32 9.95 -13.18
CA PRO A 367 8.04 8.53 -13.41
C PRO A 367 8.76 8.00 -14.65
N GLN A 368 9.20 6.75 -14.62
CA GLN A 368 9.87 6.13 -15.75
C GLN A 368 8.86 5.82 -16.87
N LYS A 369 9.37 5.64 -18.10
CA LYS A 369 8.53 5.36 -19.28
C LYS A 369 7.66 4.12 -19.07
N ASN A 370 8.26 3.04 -18.56
CA ASN A 370 7.66 1.75 -18.30
C ASN A 370 6.81 1.69 -17.02
N ASP A 371 6.79 2.73 -16.18
CA ASP A 371 5.90 2.74 -15.01
C ASP A 371 4.41 2.81 -15.42
N ASP A 372 3.45 2.44 -14.58
CA ASP A 372 3.63 1.54 -13.44
C ASP A 372 3.73 0.08 -13.89
N ARG A 373 4.20 -0.78 -13.00
CA ARG A 373 4.56 -2.15 -13.31
C ARG A 373 3.96 -3.12 -12.31
N ILE A 374 3.75 -4.35 -12.76
CA ILE A 374 3.66 -5.51 -11.88
C ILE A 374 4.99 -6.24 -11.99
N LEU A 375 5.64 -6.43 -10.86
CA LEU A 375 6.91 -7.12 -10.67
C LEU A 375 6.62 -8.52 -10.11
N ARG A 376 7.45 -9.50 -10.45
CA ARG A 376 7.46 -10.85 -9.85
C ARG A 376 8.77 -11.06 -9.11
N ILE A 377 8.69 -11.61 -7.89
CA ILE A 377 9.83 -11.99 -7.07
C ILE A 377 9.91 -13.51 -7.01
N ARG A 378 11.08 -14.07 -7.31
CA ARG A 378 11.35 -15.52 -7.22
C ARG A 378 12.76 -15.78 -6.72
N ILE A 379 13.05 -17.03 -6.35
CA ILE A 379 14.43 -17.49 -6.19
C ILE A 379 15.12 -17.50 -7.57
N ALA A 380 16.31 -16.91 -7.63
CA ALA A 380 17.13 -16.86 -8.83
C ALA A 380 17.72 -18.25 -9.12
N HIS A 381 17.77 -18.65 -10.40
CA HIS A 381 18.59 -19.79 -10.77
C HIS A 381 20.05 -19.37 -10.77
N LYS A 382 20.97 -20.24 -10.31
CA LYS A 382 22.41 -19.95 -10.28
C LYS A 382 22.97 -19.45 -11.62
N ARG A 383 22.41 -19.94 -12.73
CA ARG A 383 22.79 -19.52 -14.09
C ARG A 383 22.40 -18.07 -14.40
N ASP A 384 21.30 -17.57 -13.84
CA ASP A 384 20.75 -16.23 -14.09
C ASP A 384 21.61 -15.16 -13.43
N VAL A 385 22.29 -15.49 -12.32
CA VAL A 385 23.07 -14.56 -11.49
C VAL A 385 24.50 -14.34 -12.01
N LYS A 386 25.00 -15.22 -12.90
CA LYS A 386 26.40 -15.19 -13.32
C LYS A 386 26.73 -13.85 -14.00
N ASN A 387 27.75 -13.15 -13.48
CA ASN A 387 28.21 -11.83 -13.94
C ASN A 387 27.19 -10.70 -13.80
N GLN A 388 26.16 -10.85 -12.95
CA GLN A 388 25.18 -9.82 -12.64
C GLN A 388 25.50 -9.13 -11.32
N ARG A 389 25.13 -7.86 -11.20
CA ARG A 389 25.20 -7.14 -9.92
C ARG A 389 24.12 -7.69 -8.99
N VAL A 390 24.50 -8.03 -7.76
CA VAL A 390 23.58 -8.50 -6.72
C VAL A 390 23.58 -7.49 -5.58
N PHE A 391 22.42 -6.91 -5.31
CA PHE A 391 22.20 -5.98 -4.20
C PHE A 391 21.98 -6.77 -2.90
N GLN A 392 22.14 -6.14 -1.74
CA GLN A 392 21.89 -6.77 -0.44
C GLN A 392 20.64 -6.21 0.20
N ALA A 393 19.83 -7.08 0.80
CA ALA A 393 18.80 -6.65 1.71
C ALA A 393 19.41 -5.91 2.90
N ILE A 394 18.75 -4.83 3.31
CA ILE A 394 19.22 -3.97 4.40
C ILE A 394 18.32 -4.25 5.60
N ARG A 395 18.90 -4.41 6.79
CA ARG A 395 18.08 -4.29 8.01
C ARG A 395 17.77 -2.82 8.16
N PRO A 396 16.52 -2.41 8.45
CA PRO A 396 16.25 -1.03 8.83
C PRO A 396 17.11 -0.75 10.07
N ASN A 397 18.28 -0.13 9.85
CA ASN A 397 18.96 0.53 10.93
C ASN A 397 18.00 1.66 11.28
N ALA A 398 17.56 1.72 12.54
CA ALA A 398 17.06 2.98 13.06
C ALA A 398 18.18 3.98 12.79
N ILE A 399 18.09 4.73 11.70
CA ILE A 399 19.02 5.81 11.42
C ILE A 399 18.80 6.72 12.62
N LYS A 400 19.74 6.70 13.57
CA LYS A 400 19.83 7.75 14.57
C LYS A 400 20.16 8.99 13.77
N VAL A 401 19.13 9.68 13.31
CA VAL A 401 19.29 10.94 12.58
C VAL A 401 19.93 11.89 13.59
N GLY A 402 21.25 12.03 13.48
CA GLY A 402 21.98 13.00 14.25
C GLY A 402 21.50 14.38 13.85
N VAL A 403 21.42 15.27 14.82
CA VAL A 403 20.94 16.66 14.67
C VAL A 403 21.71 17.47 13.60
N ASN A 404 22.89 16.98 13.19
CA ASN A 404 23.72 17.59 12.16
C ASN A 404 23.29 17.30 10.71
N ASP A 405 22.26 16.47 10.49
CA ASP A 405 21.76 16.11 9.16
C ASP A 405 20.38 16.72 8.88
N ALA A 406 20.35 18.06 8.80
CA ALA A 406 19.13 18.82 8.58
C ALA A 406 18.46 18.51 7.22
N GLU A 407 19.25 18.14 6.21
CA GLU A 407 18.74 17.65 4.93
C GLU A 407 18.00 16.32 5.11
N HIS A 408 18.57 15.35 5.84
CA HIS A 408 17.91 14.09 6.09
C HIS A 408 16.62 14.26 6.91
N LEU A 409 16.63 15.13 7.93
CA LEU A 409 15.40 15.49 8.65
C LEU A 409 14.34 16.07 7.69
N TYR A 410 14.73 16.97 6.78
CA TYR A 410 13.82 17.50 5.76
C TYR A 410 13.29 16.39 4.83
N GLN A 411 14.13 15.48 4.37
CA GLN A 411 13.71 14.37 3.51
C GLN A 411 12.66 13.49 4.21
N ASN A 412 12.84 13.25 5.50
CA ASN A 412 11.97 12.38 6.29
C ASN A 412 10.62 13.01 6.64
N TYR A 413 10.60 14.29 7.00
CA TYR A 413 9.40 14.94 7.55
C TYR A 413 8.69 15.86 6.55
N CYS A 414 9.40 16.45 5.59
CA CYS A 414 8.87 17.52 4.74
C CYS A 414 8.81 17.15 3.26
N ALA A 415 9.78 16.38 2.75
CA ALA A 415 9.94 16.18 1.31
C ALA A 415 8.82 15.35 0.65
N SER A 416 8.06 14.55 1.40
CA SER A 416 6.89 13.84 0.84
C SER A 416 5.83 14.78 0.29
N CYS A 417 5.72 15.98 0.85
CA CYS A 417 4.78 17.01 0.44
C CYS A 417 5.47 18.12 -0.36
N HIS A 418 6.62 18.59 0.12
CA HIS A 418 7.32 19.75 -0.47
C HIS A 418 8.35 19.39 -1.54
N LYS A 419 8.58 18.09 -1.76
CA LYS A 419 9.60 17.53 -2.66
C LYS A 419 11.03 17.86 -2.24
N SER A 420 11.97 17.04 -2.67
CA SER A 420 13.39 17.24 -2.38
C SER A 420 13.91 18.56 -2.95
N ASP A 421 13.33 19.04 -4.05
CA ASP A 421 13.67 20.29 -4.71
C ASP A 421 12.91 21.52 -4.18
N GLY A 422 11.98 21.35 -3.23
CA GLY A 422 11.17 22.43 -2.65
C GLY A 422 10.06 22.96 -3.56
N ASN A 423 9.76 22.31 -4.69
CA ASN A 423 8.72 22.76 -5.61
C ASN A 423 7.30 22.33 -5.20
N GLY A 424 7.18 21.39 -4.26
CA GLY A 424 5.90 20.84 -3.83
C GLY A 424 5.19 20.05 -4.93
N VAL A 425 3.91 19.78 -4.71
CA VAL A 425 3.03 19.13 -5.69
C VAL A 425 2.06 20.17 -6.20
N LYS A 426 2.10 20.45 -7.50
CA LYS A 426 1.23 21.45 -8.14
C LYS A 426 -0.23 21.27 -7.70
N ASN A 427 -0.86 22.36 -7.27
CA ASN A 427 -2.25 22.43 -6.79
C ASN A 427 -2.57 21.59 -5.53
N THR A 428 -1.60 20.90 -4.93
CA THR A 428 -1.84 20.04 -3.76
C THR A 428 -1.00 20.47 -2.56
N PHE A 429 0.32 20.52 -2.72
CA PHE A 429 1.25 20.94 -1.68
C PHE A 429 2.08 22.14 -2.14
N PRO A 430 2.19 23.19 -1.33
CA PRO A 430 2.80 24.44 -1.78
C PRO A 430 4.31 24.29 -1.98
N SER A 431 4.82 25.04 -2.96
CA SER A 431 6.27 25.20 -3.15
C SER A 431 6.87 25.99 -1.99
N LEU A 432 7.96 25.47 -1.42
CA LEU A 432 8.80 26.21 -0.48
C LEU A 432 9.63 27.26 -1.22
N ASN A 433 10.10 26.97 -2.44
CA ASN A 433 10.82 27.94 -3.27
C ASN A 433 10.01 29.21 -3.50
N ALA A 434 8.71 29.11 -3.78
CA ALA A 434 7.85 30.26 -3.99
C ALA A 434 7.18 30.78 -2.70
N SER A 435 7.52 30.24 -1.53
CA SER A 435 6.81 30.54 -0.29
C SER A 435 7.22 31.89 0.30
N VAL A 436 6.27 32.82 0.36
CA VAL A 436 6.45 34.09 1.07
C VAL A 436 6.74 33.85 2.56
N ILE A 437 6.16 32.81 3.18
CA ILE A 437 6.36 32.49 4.60
C ILE A 437 7.83 32.09 4.86
N VAL A 438 8.41 31.28 3.98
CA VAL A 438 9.80 30.82 4.13
C VAL A 438 10.79 31.98 3.93
N ARG A 439 10.47 32.91 3.02
CA ARG A 439 11.33 34.06 2.65
C ARG A 439 11.22 35.29 3.58
N LYS A 440 10.31 35.29 4.56
CA LYS A 440 10.20 36.38 5.55
C LYS A 440 11.47 36.48 6.39
N GLU A 441 11.87 37.70 6.76
CA GLU A 441 12.98 37.91 7.69
C GLU A 441 12.69 37.27 9.05
N ASP A 442 11.51 37.58 9.60
CA ASP A 442 11.03 36.97 10.84
C ASP A 442 10.51 35.53 10.59
N PRO A 443 11.13 34.49 11.19
CA PRO A 443 10.71 33.11 11.01
C PRO A 443 9.49 32.71 11.85
N GLN A 444 8.94 33.58 12.72
CA GLN A 444 7.89 33.19 13.67
C GLN A 444 6.64 32.57 13.01
N LEU A 445 6.21 33.09 11.86
CA LEU A 445 5.09 32.49 11.12
C LEU A 445 5.43 31.12 10.53
N LEU A 446 6.69 30.90 10.12
CA LEU A 446 7.15 29.60 9.64
C LEU A 446 7.20 28.60 10.80
N ILE A 447 7.77 29.01 11.95
CA ILE A 447 7.85 28.20 13.16
C ILE A 447 6.44 27.77 13.60
N SER A 448 5.51 28.71 13.72
CA SER A 448 4.14 28.41 14.15
C SER A 448 3.38 27.52 13.16
N THR A 449 3.63 27.66 11.86
CA THR A 449 3.06 26.78 10.83
C THR A 449 3.56 25.35 10.97
N VAL A 450 4.85 25.14 11.22
CA VAL A 450 5.42 23.79 11.38
C VAL A 450 5.00 23.15 12.70
N LEU A 451 4.95 23.93 13.79
CA LEU A 451 4.55 23.42 15.10
C LEU A 451 3.08 22.99 15.15
N ASN A 452 2.19 23.74 14.50
CA ASN A 452 0.74 23.54 14.62
C ASN A 452 0.10 22.86 13.41
N GLY A 453 0.87 22.65 12.34
CA GLY A 453 0.34 22.22 11.06
C GLY A 453 -0.50 23.32 10.38
N ARG A 454 -0.98 23.02 9.18
CA ARG A 454 -1.86 23.92 8.41
C ARG A 454 -2.59 23.16 7.31
N LYS A 455 -3.92 23.12 7.37
CA LYS A 455 -4.75 22.32 6.44
C LYS A 455 -4.29 20.85 6.49
N GLU A 456 -3.96 20.27 5.34
CA GLU A 456 -3.47 18.89 5.16
C GLU A 456 -2.03 18.68 5.67
N MET A 457 -1.34 19.74 6.12
CA MET A 457 -0.01 19.63 6.71
C MET A 457 -0.15 19.31 8.20
N PRO A 458 0.37 18.17 8.67
CA PRO A 458 0.29 17.79 10.08
C PRO A 458 1.18 18.68 10.94
N ALA A 459 0.95 18.61 12.26
CA ALA A 459 1.75 19.30 13.25
C ALA A 459 3.07 18.53 13.53
N PHE A 460 4.19 19.25 13.61
CA PHE A 460 5.51 18.65 13.90
C PHE A 460 6.01 18.98 15.31
N ASN A 461 5.10 19.27 16.25
CA ASN A 461 5.44 19.61 17.63
C ASN A 461 6.06 18.46 18.44
N PHE A 462 5.98 17.22 17.93
CA PHE A 462 6.61 16.01 18.45
C PHE A 462 8.13 16.01 18.30
N LEU A 463 8.67 16.77 17.33
CA LEU A 463 10.10 16.95 17.18
C LEU A 463 10.66 17.80 18.33
N ASP A 464 11.89 17.49 18.74
CA ASP A 464 12.58 18.30 19.73
C ASP A 464 12.96 19.68 19.15
N LYS A 465 13.31 20.63 20.03
CA LYS A 465 13.62 22.01 19.62
C LYS A 465 14.82 22.07 18.68
N GLN A 466 15.79 21.18 18.86
CA GLN A 466 17.03 21.16 18.11
C GLN A 466 16.78 20.67 16.68
N GLN A 467 16.01 19.59 16.53
CA GLN A 467 15.55 19.06 15.24
C GLN A 467 14.70 20.10 14.49
N LEU A 468 13.76 20.75 15.16
CA LEU A 468 12.94 21.81 14.56
C LEU A 468 13.79 22.99 14.07
N ALA A 469 14.73 23.46 14.90
CA ALA A 469 15.66 24.53 14.53
C ALA A 469 16.51 24.14 13.32
N ALA A 470 17.01 22.90 13.26
CA ALA A 470 17.79 22.38 12.15
C ALA A 470 16.99 22.33 10.85
N ILE A 471 15.80 21.71 10.86
CA ILE A 471 14.91 21.61 9.68
C ILE A 471 14.54 22.99 9.17
N LEU A 472 14.10 23.89 10.05
CA LEU A 472 13.65 25.22 9.67
C LEU A 472 14.79 26.09 9.13
N THR A 473 15.99 25.94 9.69
CA THR A 473 17.20 26.57 9.16
C THR A 473 17.53 26.04 7.77
N TYR A 474 17.50 24.71 7.56
CA TYR A 474 17.72 24.13 6.23
C TYR A 474 16.70 24.61 5.21
N VAL A 475 15.41 24.63 5.56
CA VAL A 475 14.33 25.11 4.67
C VAL A 475 14.56 26.57 4.27
N ARG A 476 14.95 27.43 5.21
CA ARG A 476 15.22 28.85 4.96
C ARG A 476 16.52 29.08 4.19
N ASP A 477 17.55 28.31 4.46
CA ASP A 477 18.81 28.38 3.73
C ASP A 477 18.61 27.96 2.28
N ARG A 478 18.01 26.78 2.09
CA ARG A 478 17.92 26.13 0.79
C ARG A 478 16.82 26.70 -0.12
N PHE A 479 15.66 27.04 0.45
CA PHE A 479 14.47 27.45 -0.33
C PHE A 479 14.01 28.88 -0.03
N GLY A 480 14.60 29.54 0.97
CA GLY A 480 14.19 30.86 1.46
C GLY A 480 15.07 32.02 1.02
N ASP A 481 15.98 31.85 0.06
CA ASP A 481 17.00 32.84 -0.31
C ASP A 481 18.05 33.08 0.80
N LYS A 482 18.51 32.02 1.47
CA LYS A 482 19.54 32.08 2.53
C LYS A 482 19.19 32.95 3.73
N LYS A 483 17.94 32.88 4.19
CA LYS A 483 17.46 33.67 5.33
C LYS A 483 18.08 33.21 6.66
N SER A 484 17.96 34.06 7.67
CA SER A 484 18.51 33.85 9.01
C SER A 484 18.16 32.47 9.59
N ALA A 485 19.11 31.88 10.32
CA ALA A 485 18.91 30.61 11.00
C ALA A 485 17.81 30.71 12.08
N VAL A 486 17.12 29.60 12.30
CA VAL A 486 16.14 29.45 13.39
C VAL A 486 16.84 28.84 14.59
N THR A 487 16.65 29.42 15.78
CA THR A 487 17.29 28.96 17.01
C THR A 487 16.30 28.21 17.90
N GLU A 488 16.80 27.36 18.80
CA GLU A 488 15.97 26.67 19.80
C GLU A 488 15.19 27.63 20.71
N GLN A 489 15.75 28.81 20.99
CA GLN A 489 15.08 29.85 21.76
C GLN A 489 13.83 30.35 21.03
N MET A 490 13.94 30.63 19.72
CA MET A 490 12.80 31.05 18.91
C MET A 490 11.70 29.99 18.92
N ILE A 491 12.05 28.70 18.83
CA ILE A 491 11.08 27.59 18.95
C ILE A 491 10.41 27.57 20.33
N ALA A 492 11.20 27.79 21.40
CA ALA A 492 10.69 27.77 22.77
C ALA A 492 9.71 28.93 23.03
N GLU A 493 9.93 30.08 22.41
CA GLU A 493 9.05 31.24 22.50
C GLU A 493 7.72 31.01 21.76
N SER A 494 7.70 30.22 20.68
CA SER A 494 6.48 29.89 19.92
C SER A 494 5.67 28.71 20.46
N LYS A 495 6.21 27.92 21.40
CA LYS A 495 5.47 26.81 22.07
C LYS A 495 4.66 27.27 23.29
N LYS A 496 4.75 28.55 23.68
CA LYS A 496 3.92 29.20 24.70
C LYS A 496 2.65 29.74 24.05
#